data_AF-A0A852YL73-F1
#
_entry.id   AF-A0A852YL73-F1
#
_cell.length_a   1.000
_cell.length_b   1.000
_cell.length_c   1.000
_cell.angle_alpha   90.00
_cell.angle_beta   90.00
_cell.angle_gamma   90.00
#
_symmetry.space_group_name_H-M   'P 1'
#
loop_
_entity.id
_entity.type
_entity.pdbx_description
1 polymer ?
#
loop_
_entity_poly.entity_id
_entity_poly.type
_entity_poly.pdbx_seq_one_letter_code
_entity_poly.pdbx_strand_id
1 'polypeptide(L)'
;MATVASPTATTTATGSARAFDALVAEHRPGLVRYATRLMNGDVSAAEDVAQETLLRAWRHLDRLTEDQGSVRGWLTRVAHNVAMDQHRARRSRPTEIAWSEFDAESAASLDDTAREVEDRVLVSEMLAHVSPLHRSTLTEVYLSDQTTAAAAERLGVPVGTVKSRVFHALRTIRSQSVELAA
;
A
#
# COMPACT_ATOMS: atom_id res chain seq x y z
N MET A 1 -59.23 1.72 -7.66
CA MET A 1 -58.38 1.54 -8.85
C MET A 1 -56.93 1.70 -8.42
N ALA A 2 -56.12 0.71 -8.77
CA ALA A 2 -54.79 0.45 -8.23
C ALA A 2 -53.69 1.35 -8.82
N THR A 3 -52.71 1.67 -7.98
CA THR A 3 -51.26 1.55 -8.19
C THR A 3 -50.63 2.14 -9.46
N VAL A 4 -49.69 3.08 -9.27
CA VAL A 4 -48.27 2.85 -9.61
C VAL A 4 -47.40 3.51 -8.52
N ALA A 5 -46.79 2.68 -7.67
CA ALA A 5 -45.65 3.06 -6.86
C ALA A 5 -44.38 2.93 -7.72
N SER A 6 -43.58 3.99 -7.76
CA SER A 6 -42.27 4.03 -8.42
C SER A 6 -41.27 3.08 -7.76
N PRO A 7 -40.50 2.27 -8.50
CA PRO A 7 -39.32 1.60 -7.98
C PRO A 7 -38.07 2.00 -8.78
N THR A 8 -37.28 2.95 -8.28
CA THR A 8 -35.97 3.27 -8.91
C THR A 8 -34.78 3.39 -7.96
N ALA A 9 -34.97 3.31 -6.63
CA ALA A 9 -33.85 3.46 -5.69
C ALA A 9 -33.13 2.13 -5.31
N THR A 10 -33.81 0.98 -5.41
CA THR A 10 -33.26 -0.29 -4.90
C THR A 10 -32.21 -0.93 -5.82
N THR A 11 -32.33 -0.73 -7.15
CA THR A 11 -31.47 -1.39 -8.14
C THR A 11 -30.01 -0.94 -8.06
N THR A 12 -29.76 0.34 -7.76
CA THR A 12 -28.42 0.93 -7.74
C THR A 12 -27.61 0.46 -6.54
N ALA A 13 -28.22 0.38 -5.35
CA ALA A 13 -27.57 -0.11 -4.13
C ALA A 13 -27.16 -1.58 -4.24
N THR A 14 -28.01 -2.43 -4.85
CA THR A 14 -27.68 -3.84 -5.13
C THR A 14 -26.63 -3.99 -6.24
N GLY A 15 -26.49 -3.00 -7.13
CA GLY A 15 -25.41 -2.93 -8.12
C GLY A 15 -24.05 -2.65 -7.49
N SER A 16 -23.96 -1.60 -6.67
CA SER A 16 -22.73 -1.20 -5.97
C SER A 16 -22.23 -2.27 -5.01
N ALA A 17 -23.13 -2.95 -4.28
CA ALA A 17 -22.77 -4.06 -3.40
C ALA A 17 -22.12 -5.22 -4.16
N ARG A 18 -22.72 -5.66 -5.27
CA ARG A 18 -22.15 -6.74 -6.11
C ARG A 18 -20.84 -6.36 -6.78
N ALA A 19 -20.70 -5.10 -7.22
CA ALA A 19 -19.45 -4.60 -7.78
C ALA A 19 -18.33 -4.62 -6.73
N PHE A 20 -18.64 -4.30 -5.48
CA PHE A 20 -17.67 -4.37 -4.40
C PHE A 20 -17.31 -5.82 -4.02
N ASP A 21 -18.28 -6.73 -3.98
CA ASP A 21 -18.00 -8.15 -3.70
C ASP A 21 -17.01 -8.73 -4.72
N ALA A 22 -17.17 -8.38 -6.01
CA ALA A 22 -16.23 -8.77 -7.05
C ALA A 22 -14.83 -8.18 -6.83
N LEU A 23 -14.74 -6.89 -6.48
CA LEU A 23 -13.49 -6.21 -6.15
C LEU A 23 -12.77 -6.86 -4.95
N VAL A 24 -13.52 -7.19 -3.90
CA VAL A 24 -12.99 -7.87 -2.71
C VAL A 24 -12.48 -9.26 -3.07
N ALA A 25 -13.26 -10.04 -3.83
CA ALA A 25 -12.87 -11.38 -4.25
C ALA A 25 -11.59 -11.37 -5.08
N GLU A 26 -11.44 -10.40 -5.97
CA GLU A 26 -10.28 -10.25 -6.83
C GLU A 26 -9.02 -9.83 -6.05
N HIS A 27 -9.13 -8.85 -5.15
CA HIS A 27 -7.96 -8.18 -4.58
C HIS A 27 -7.61 -8.58 -3.15
N ARG A 28 -8.56 -9.09 -2.34
CA ARG A 28 -8.31 -9.43 -0.93
C ARG A 28 -7.13 -10.39 -0.75
N PRO A 29 -6.98 -11.49 -1.51
CA PRO A 29 -5.85 -12.41 -1.30
C PRO A 29 -4.48 -11.75 -1.49
N GLY A 30 -4.34 -10.91 -2.53
CA GLY A 30 -3.11 -10.15 -2.78
C GLY A 30 -2.87 -9.08 -1.73
N LEU A 31 -3.94 -8.41 -1.29
CA LEU A 31 -3.89 -7.37 -0.26
C LEU A 31 -3.45 -7.92 1.09
N VAL A 32 -4.01 -9.06 1.52
CA VAL A 32 -3.62 -9.72 2.78
C VAL A 32 -2.17 -10.17 2.71
N ARG A 33 -1.73 -10.81 1.62
CA ARG A 33 -0.30 -11.19 1.47
C ARG A 33 0.64 -9.98 1.57
N TYR A 34 0.27 -8.88 0.93
CA TYR A 34 1.04 -7.63 1.02
C TYR A 34 1.06 -7.07 2.45
N ALA A 35 -0.08 -7.03 3.12
CA ALA A 35 -0.20 -6.58 4.49
C ALA A 35 0.57 -7.49 5.48
N THR A 36 0.59 -8.80 5.27
CA THR A 36 1.39 -9.75 6.09
C THR A 36 2.88 -9.43 5.99
N ARG A 37 3.37 -9.09 4.80
CA ARG A 37 4.76 -8.64 4.61
C ARG A 37 5.03 -7.32 5.34
N LEU A 38 4.09 -6.36 5.28
CA LEU A 38 4.22 -5.08 6.00
C LEU A 38 4.17 -5.21 7.53
N MET A 39 3.49 -6.24 8.04
CA MET A 39 3.33 -6.51 9.46
C MET A 39 4.30 -7.57 9.99
N ASN A 40 5.41 -7.83 9.28
CA ASN A 40 6.46 -8.78 9.68
C ASN A 40 5.91 -10.19 10.00
N GLY A 41 4.90 -10.65 9.26
CA GLY A 41 4.30 -11.98 9.46
C GLY A 41 3.12 -12.02 10.44
N ASP A 42 2.79 -10.93 11.14
CA ASP A 42 1.60 -10.86 12.02
C ASP A 42 0.30 -10.90 11.19
N VAL A 43 -0.28 -12.10 11.08
CA VAL A 43 -1.49 -12.35 10.27
C VAL A 43 -2.70 -11.57 10.79
N SER A 44 -2.86 -11.46 12.11
CA SER A 44 -4.00 -10.75 12.70
C SER A 44 -3.94 -9.27 12.34
N ALA A 45 -2.77 -8.65 12.51
CA ALA A 45 -2.59 -7.25 12.14
C ALA A 45 -2.72 -7.02 10.63
N ALA A 46 -2.27 -7.98 9.82
CA ALA A 46 -2.43 -7.92 8.37
C ALA A 46 -3.90 -7.96 7.95
N GLU A 47 -4.72 -8.77 8.60
CA GLU A 47 -6.16 -8.79 8.37
C GLU A 47 -6.81 -7.45 8.74
N ASP A 48 -6.42 -6.84 9.86
CA ASP A 48 -6.91 -5.52 10.25
C ASP A 48 -6.56 -4.44 9.21
N VAL A 49 -5.32 -4.44 8.70
CA VAL A 49 -4.88 -3.54 7.63
C VAL A 49 -5.73 -3.76 6.37
N ALA A 50 -5.94 -5.01 5.97
CA ALA A 50 -6.73 -5.34 4.78
C ALA A 50 -8.19 -4.92 4.95
N GLN A 51 -8.79 -5.15 6.12
CA GLN A 51 -10.16 -4.75 6.43
C GLN A 51 -10.34 -3.23 6.37
N GLU A 52 -9.49 -2.47 7.05
CA GLU A 52 -9.56 -1.01 7.02
C GLU A 52 -9.36 -0.45 5.61
N THR A 53 -8.47 -1.06 4.81
CA THR A 53 -8.27 -0.70 3.41
C THR A 53 -9.54 -0.93 2.58
N LEU A 54 -10.19 -2.08 2.73
CA LEU A 54 -11.43 -2.41 2.01
C LEU A 54 -12.59 -1.52 2.47
N LEU A 55 -12.67 -1.16 3.76
CA LEU A 55 -13.65 -0.19 4.25
C LEU A 55 -13.47 1.19 3.61
N ARG A 56 -12.23 1.64 3.43
CA ARG A 56 -11.94 2.88 2.68
C ARG A 56 -12.28 2.74 1.21
N ALA A 57 -12.06 1.58 0.61
CA ALA A 57 -12.45 1.30 -0.78
C ALA A 57 -13.96 1.40 -0.95
N TRP A 58 -14.75 0.80 -0.05
CA TRP A 58 -16.22 0.90 -0.05
C TRP A 58 -16.72 2.34 -0.01
N ARG A 59 -16.13 3.19 0.85
CA ARG A 59 -16.48 4.62 0.97
C ARG A 59 -16.12 5.44 -0.28
N HIS A 60 -15.25 4.92 -1.14
CA HIS A 60 -14.76 5.61 -2.34
C HIS A 60 -15.04 4.83 -3.62
N LEU A 61 -16.00 3.90 -3.58
CA LEU A 61 -16.25 2.95 -4.66
C LEU A 61 -16.47 3.65 -6.01
N ASP A 62 -17.30 4.70 -6.01
CA ASP A 62 -17.63 5.47 -7.22
C ASP A 62 -16.39 6.08 -7.89
N ARG A 63 -15.39 6.48 -7.10
CA ARG A 63 -14.14 7.10 -7.61
C ARG A 63 -13.07 6.09 -7.99
N LEU A 64 -13.13 4.88 -7.43
CA LEU A 64 -12.18 3.81 -7.70
C LEU A 64 -12.34 3.25 -9.12
N THR A 65 -13.57 3.26 -9.63
CA THR A 65 -13.92 2.77 -10.96
C THR A 65 -13.75 3.80 -12.07
N GLU A 66 -13.73 5.10 -11.75
CA GLU A 66 -13.91 6.14 -12.77
C GLU A 66 -12.63 6.85 -13.25
N ASP A 67 -11.55 7.07 -12.45
CA ASP A 67 -10.60 8.13 -12.89
C ASP A 67 -9.12 8.19 -12.39
N GLN A 68 -8.51 7.22 -11.67
CA GLN A 68 -7.19 7.52 -11.04
C GLN A 68 -6.12 6.38 -11.04
N GLY A 69 -6.15 5.47 -12.01
CA GLY A 69 -5.15 4.40 -12.18
C GLY A 69 -5.64 3.00 -11.75
N SER A 70 -4.74 2.02 -11.67
CA SER A 70 -5.10 0.64 -11.31
C SER A 70 -5.66 0.57 -9.88
N VAL A 71 -6.85 -0.04 -9.72
CA VAL A 71 -7.50 -0.36 -8.42
C VAL A 71 -6.50 -1.01 -7.47
N ARG A 72 -5.72 -1.98 -7.96
CA ARG A 72 -4.66 -2.64 -7.21
C ARG A 72 -3.63 -1.64 -6.66
N GLY A 73 -3.17 -0.70 -7.48
CA GLY A 73 -2.20 0.31 -7.06
C GLY A 73 -2.76 1.26 -5.98
N TRP A 74 -4.04 1.59 -6.06
CA TRP A 74 -4.72 2.37 -5.01
C TRP A 74 -4.82 1.57 -3.71
N LEU A 75 -5.25 0.30 -3.77
CA LEU A 75 -5.37 -0.58 -2.60
C LEU A 75 -4.03 -0.79 -1.91
N THR A 76 -2.95 -1.06 -2.66
CA THR A 76 -1.59 -1.20 -2.11
C THR A 76 -1.17 0.08 -1.38
N ARG A 77 -1.41 1.25 -1.96
CA ARG A 77 -1.06 2.54 -1.34
C ARG A 77 -1.81 2.75 -0.02
N VAL A 78 -3.11 2.47 -0.01
CA VAL A 78 -3.94 2.63 1.19
C VAL A 78 -3.52 1.65 2.27
N ALA A 79 -3.30 0.38 1.94
CA ALA A 79 -2.84 -0.62 2.89
C ALA A 79 -1.48 -0.27 3.50
N HIS A 80 -0.54 0.22 2.68
CA HIS A 80 0.73 0.71 3.18
C HIS A 80 0.54 1.83 4.21
N ASN A 81 -0.27 2.84 3.89
CA ASN A 81 -0.53 3.94 4.82
C ASN A 81 -1.16 3.45 6.14
N VAL A 82 -2.15 2.56 6.07
CA VAL A 82 -2.80 1.99 7.25
C VAL A 82 -1.80 1.20 8.11
N ALA A 83 -0.96 0.37 7.49
CA ALA A 83 0.09 -0.37 8.21
C ALA A 83 1.08 0.58 8.89
N MET A 84 1.50 1.66 8.21
CA MET A 84 2.40 2.65 8.79
C MET A 84 1.77 3.38 9.96
N ASP A 85 0.48 3.71 9.88
CA ASP A 85 -0.26 4.29 10.99
C ASP A 85 -0.34 3.34 12.19
N GLN A 86 -0.55 2.04 11.95
CA GLN A 86 -0.51 1.02 13.00
C GLN A 86 0.86 0.89 13.65
N HIS A 87 1.95 0.83 12.87
CA HIS A 87 3.32 0.79 13.40
C HIS A 87 3.62 2.02 14.26
N ARG A 88 3.17 3.20 13.83
CA ARG A 88 3.31 4.44 14.61
C ARG A 88 2.51 4.38 15.92
N ALA A 89 1.26 3.92 15.88
CA ALA A 89 0.41 3.80 17.06
C ALA A 89 0.96 2.76 18.07
N ARG A 90 1.58 1.68 17.59
CA ARG A 90 2.28 0.69 18.43
C ARG A 90 3.51 1.29 19.11
N ARG A 91 4.32 2.08 18.37
CA ARG A 91 5.52 2.75 18.94
C ARG A 91 5.21 3.87 19.94
N SER A 92 4.05 4.51 19.87
CA SER A 92 3.67 5.59 20.77
C SER A 92 3.00 5.13 22.08
N ARG A 93 2.62 3.85 22.18
CA ARG A 93 2.15 3.26 23.43
C ARG A 93 3.35 2.85 24.30
N PRO A 94 3.34 3.15 25.62
CA PRO A 94 4.36 2.64 26.54
C PRO A 94 4.40 1.11 26.46
N THR A 95 5.58 0.56 26.20
CA THR A 95 5.79 -0.89 26.05
C THR A 95 5.49 -1.60 27.38
N GLU A 96 4.38 -2.34 27.44
CA GLU A 96 4.36 -3.53 28.28
C GLU A 96 5.37 -4.50 27.66
N ILE A 97 6.42 -4.79 28.41
CA ILE A 97 7.54 -5.61 27.97
C ILE A 97 7.03 -7.04 27.79
N ALA A 98 6.66 -7.40 26.57
CA ALA A 98 6.68 -8.78 26.12
C ALA A 98 7.98 -8.98 25.34
N TRP A 99 8.97 -9.57 26.01
CA TRP A 99 10.12 -10.16 25.31
C TRP A 99 9.62 -11.36 24.52
N SER A 100 9.54 -11.25 23.21
CA SER A 100 9.61 -12.42 22.34
C SER A 100 10.47 -12.08 21.13
N GLU A 101 11.64 -12.70 21.13
CA GLU A 101 12.57 -12.96 20.04
C GLU A 101 12.23 -12.37 18.67
N PHE A 102 13.15 -11.51 18.21
CA PHE A 102 13.54 -11.51 16.81
C PHE A 102 13.89 -12.94 16.42
N ASP A 103 12.99 -13.62 15.74
CA ASP A 103 13.31 -14.65 14.75
C ASP A 103 12.06 -14.96 13.93
N ALA A 104 12.11 -14.61 12.65
CA ALA A 104 11.24 -15.20 11.64
C ALA A 104 11.94 -15.10 10.30
N GLU A 105 12.86 -16.04 10.07
CA GLU A 105 13.27 -16.44 8.73
C GLU A 105 11.99 -16.93 8.02
N SER A 106 11.45 -16.08 7.15
CA SER A 106 10.23 -16.38 6.39
C SER A 106 10.52 -17.51 5.44
N ALA A 107 9.93 -18.68 5.67
CA ALA A 107 9.91 -19.79 4.73
C ALA A 107 9.07 -19.42 3.49
N ALA A 108 9.68 -18.70 2.56
CA ALA A 108 9.16 -18.54 1.22
C ALA A 108 9.27 -19.88 0.47
N SER A 109 8.24 -20.23 -0.29
CA SER A 109 8.31 -21.32 -1.28
C SER A 109 9.47 -21.04 -2.26
N LEU A 110 10.19 -22.07 -2.70
CA LEU A 110 11.32 -21.92 -3.63
C LEU A 110 10.96 -21.17 -4.93
N ASP A 111 9.71 -21.26 -5.38
CA ASP A 111 9.18 -20.52 -6.54
C ASP A 111 8.91 -19.03 -6.24
N ASP A 112 8.63 -18.69 -4.97
CA ASP A 112 8.49 -17.32 -4.49
C ASP A 112 9.87 -16.67 -4.34
N THR A 113 10.90 -17.44 -3.96
CA THR A 113 12.29 -16.97 -3.87
C THR A 113 12.87 -16.59 -5.24
N ALA A 114 12.61 -17.37 -6.30
CA ALA A 114 13.13 -17.09 -7.64
C ALA A 114 12.56 -15.79 -8.23
N ARG A 115 11.23 -15.60 -8.14
CA ARG A 115 10.58 -14.34 -8.54
C ARG A 115 11.01 -13.17 -7.68
N GLU A 116 11.23 -13.39 -6.38
CA GLU A 116 11.72 -12.35 -5.48
C GLU A 116 13.13 -11.88 -5.84
N VAL A 117 14.01 -12.78 -6.26
CA VAL A 117 15.35 -12.41 -6.74
C VAL A 117 15.26 -11.58 -8.02
N GLU A 118 14.41 -11.99 -8.96
CA GLU A 118 14.18 -11.26 -10.22
C GLU A 118 13.61 -9.85 -9.96
N ASP A 119 12.57 -9.74 -9.12
CA ASP A 119 11.99 -8.47 -8.69
C ASP A 119 13.03 -7.57 -8.01
N ARG A 120 13.90 -8.13 -7.16
CA ARG A 120 14.97 -7.37 -6.48
C ARG A 120 16.01 -6.83 -7.47
N VAL A 121 16.39 -7.60 -8.48
CA VAL A 121 17.33 -7.15 -9.53
C VAL A 121 16.70 -6.01 -10.33
N LEU A 122 15.46 -6.18 -10.79
CA LEU A 122 14.73 -5.15 -11.54
C LEU A 122 14.56 -3.86 -10.72
N VAL A 123 14.18 -3.97 -9.44
CA VAL A 123 14.07 -2.82 -8.55
C VAL A 123 15.42 -2.14 -8.34
N SER A 124 16.50 -2.90 -8.18
CA SER A 124 17.86 -2.35 -8.06
C SER A 124 18.28 -1.56 -9.30
N GLU A 125 18.00 -2.07 -10.50
CA GLU A 125 18.28 -1.38 -11.77
C GLU A 125 17.45 -0.10 -11.94
N MET A 126 16.15 -0.15 -11.61
CA MET A 126 15.32 1.05 -11.62
C MET A 126 15.80 2.11 -10.62
N LEU A 127 16.21 1.68 -9.42
CA LEU A 127 16.76 2.57 -8.40
C LEU A 127 18.11 3.17 -8.81
N ALA A 128 18.90 2.50 -9.65
CA ALA A 128 20.17 3.05 -10.15
C ALA A 128 19.97 4.34 -10.96
N HIS A 129 18.82 4.50 -11.61
CA HIS A 129 18.44 5.70 -12.37
C HIS A 129 17.90 6.84 -11.49
N VAL A 130 17.67 6.57 -10.21
CA VAL A 130 17.20 7.56 -9.25
C VAL A 130 18.41 8.25 -8.60
N SER A 131 18.44 9.59 -8.65
CA SER A 131 19.54 10.37 -8.08
C SER A 131 19.78 10.03 -6.60
N PRO A 132 21.02 10.13 -6.08
CA PRO A 132 21.31 9.81 -4.67
C PRO A 132 20.43 10.57 -3.68
N LEU A 133 20.11 11.83 -3.95
CA LEU A 133 19.25 12.67 -3.11
C LEU A 133 17.78 12.20 -3.12
N HIS A 134 17.30 11.71 -4.26
CA HIS A 134 15.98 11.12 -4.38
C HIS A 134 15.90 9.77 -3.67
N ARG A 135 16.93 8.93 -3.82
CA ARG A 135 17.03 7.63 -3.12
C ARG A 135 17.08 7.80 -1.61
N SER A 136 17.92 8.70 -1.09
CA SER A 136 17.98 8.93 0.37
C SER A 136 16.62 9.38 0.91
N THR A 137 15.92 10.24 0.17
CA THR A 137 14.55 10.66 0.53
C THR A 137 13.56 9.49 0.51
N LEU A 138 13.64 8.59 -0.46
CA LEU A 138 12.82 7.37 -0.49
C LEU A 138 13.15 6.46 0.69
N THR A 139 14.43 6.31 1.05
CA THR A 139 14.85 5.52 2.20
C THR A 139 14.26 6.05 3.50
N GLU A 140 14.26 7.36 3.70
CA GLU A 140 13.62 7.95 4.88
C GLU A 140 12.13 7.63 4.96
N VAL A 141 11.42 7.88 3.86
CA VAL A 141 9.95 7.84 3.86
C VAL A 141 9.42 6.41 3.81
N TYR A 142 10.05 5.53 3.02
CA TYR A 142 9.52 4.18 2.73
C TYR A 142 10.29 3.05 3.40
N LEU A 143 11.59 3.20 3.67
CA LEU A 143 12.38 2.14 4.32
C LEU A 143 12.52 2.38 5.84
N SER A 144 12.55 3.64 6.27
CA SER A 144 12.62 4.02 7.68
C SER A 144 11.26 4.42 8.27
N ASP A 145 10.18 4.30 7.50
CA ASP A 145 8.80 4.66 7.86
C ASP A 145 8.62 6.08 8.45
N GLN A 146 9.48 7.02 8.06
CA GLN A 146 9.43 8.37 8.59
C GLN A 146 8.31 9.17 7.95
N THR A 147 7.68 10.06 8.74
CA THR A 147 6.77 11.05 8.17
C THR A 147 7.55 12.01 7.27
N THR A 148 6.87 12.67 6.33
CA THR A 148 7.50 13.70 5.50
C THR A 148 8.18 14.80 6.34
N ALA A 149 7.62 15.12 7.52
CA ALA A 149 8.20 16.08 8.45
C ALA A 149 9.46 15.53 9.15
N ALA A 150 9.40 14.31 9.69
CA ALA A 150 10.56 13.68 10.32
C ALA A 150 11.70 13.41 9.32
N ALA A 151 11.36 13.00 8.08
CA ALA A 151 12.31 12.86 6.99
C ALA A 151 12.95 14.21 6.61
N ALA A 152 12.17 15.30 6.61
CA ALA A 152 12.67 16.64 6.36
C ALA A 152 13.69 17.08 7.41
N GLU A 153 13.39 16.83 8.69
CA GLU A 153 14.30 17.06 9.82
C GLU A 153 15.58 16.22 9.70
N ARG A 154 15.46 14.91 9.46
CA ARG A 154 16.62 14.00 9.30
C ARG A 154 17.53 14.39 8.14
N LEU A 155 16.95 14.82 7.02
CA LEU A 155 17.69 15.17 5.80
C LEU A 155 18.16 16.63 5.78
N GLY A 156 17.74 17.46 6.74
CA GLY A 156 18.06 18.88 6.79
C GLY A 156 17.48 19.67 5.61
N VAL A 157 16.29 19.31 5.11
CA VAL A 157 15.64 19.96 3.96
C VAL A 157 14.20 20.38 4.27
N PRO A 158 13.60 21.32 3.53
CA PRO A 158 12.18 21.65 3.70
C PRO A 158 11.24 20.47 3.42
N VAL A 159 10.11 20.42 4.11
CA VAL A 159 9.04 19.41 3.88
C VAL A 159 8.57 19.40 2.42
N GLY A 160 8.47 20.57 1.79
CA GLY A 160 8.15 20.69 0.37
C GLY A 160 9.17 19.99 -0.53
N THR A 161 10.45 20.03 -0.17
CA THR A 161 11.54 19.34 -0.88
C THR A 161 11.44 17.84 -0.72
N VAL A 162 11.07 17.31 0.45
CA VAL A 162 10.81 15.87 0.62
C VAL A 162 9.67 15.43 -0.30
N LYS A 163 8.55 16.16 -0.34
CA LYS A 163 7.42 15.85 -1.23
C LYS A 163 7.82 15.86 -2.70
N SER A 164 8.54 16.89 -3.16
CA SER A 164 8.96 16.99 -4.56
C SER A 164 9.98 15.91 -4.92
N ARG A 165 10.96 15.63 -4.05
CA ARG A 165 11.94 14.55 -4.26
C ARG A 165 11.27 13.19 -4.36
N VAL A 166 10.33 12.86 -3.46
CA VAL A 166 9.55 11.61 -3.54
C VAL A 166 8.77 11.53 -4.85
N PHE A 167 8.08 12.62 -5.22
CA PHE A 167 7.32 12.67 -6.47
C PHE A 167 8.20 12.39 -7.70
N HIS A 168 9.33 13.09 -7.83
CA HIS A 168 10.24 12.90 -8.96
C HIS A 168 10.89 11.51 -8.94
N ALA A 169 11.27 11.00 -7.77
CA ALA A 169 11.84 9.66 -7.64
C ALA A 169 10.86 8.58 -8.13
N LEU A 170 9.61 8.62 -7.67
CA LEU A 170 8.58 7.65 -8.09
C LEU A 170 8.25 7.77 -9.58
N ARG A 171 8.28 8.99 -10.14
CA ARG A 171 8.09 9.21 -11.58
C ARG A 171 9.23 8.58 -12.39
N THR A 172 10.48 8.73 -11.96
CA THR A 172 11.64 8.09 -12.61
C THR A 172 11.52 6.56 -12.55
N ILE A 173 11.19 5.99 -11.39
CA ILE A 173 10.99 4.55 -11.24
C ILE A 173 9.88 4.06 -12.19
N ARG A 174 8.75 4.77 -12.26
CA ARG A 174 7.65 4.42 -13.15
C ARG A 174 8.01 4.48 -14.64
N SER A 175 8.84 5.44 -15.07
CA SER A 175 9.31 5.45 -16.47
C SER A 175 10.19 4.25 -16.77
N GLN A 176 11.08 3.89 -15.85
CA GLN A 176 11.99 2.76 -16.03
C GLN A 176 11.26 1.42 -15.99
N SER A 177 10.22 1.28 -15.16
CA SER A 177 9.41 0.05 -15.13
C SER A 177 8.66 -0.22 -16.43
N VAL A 178 8.33 0.82 -17.22
CA VAL A 178 7.68 0.66 -18.53
C VAL A 178 8.71 0.29 -19.59
N GLU A 179 9.92 0.85 -19.51
CA GLU A 179 11.01 0.60 -20.45
C GLU A 179 11.60 -0.81 -20.31
N LEU A 180 11.75 -1.31 -19.09
CA LEU A 180 12.25 -2.67 -18.82
C LEU A 180 11.20 -3.77 -19.05
N ALA A 181 9.92 -3.41 -19.14
CA ALA A 181 8.82 -4.34 -19.43
C ALA A 181 8.44 -4.40 -20.92
N ALA A 182 9.11 -3.60 -21.77
CA ALA A 182 8.90 -3.51 -23.22
C ALA A 182 9.97 -4.32 -23.97
#